data_AF-A0A3D1RNN6-F1
#
_entry.id   AF-A0A3D1RNN6-F1
#
_cell.length_a   1.000
_cell.length_b   1.000
_cell.length_c   1.000
_cell.angle_alpha   90.00
_cell.angle_beta   90.00
_cell.angle_gamma   90.00
#
_symmetry.space_group_name_H-M   'P 1'
#
loop_
_entity.id
_entity.type
_entity.pdbx_description
1 polymer ?
#
loop_
_entity_poly.entity_id
_entity_poly.type
_entity_poly.pdbx_seq_one_letter_code
_entity_poly.pdbx_strand_id
1 'polypeptide(L)' 'MNSKRATDILNSAANITVTHNGTAVWIENVEGDFAEIHYRESRKKLRVPVGELQENESAF' A
#
# COMPACT_ATOMS: atom_id res chain seq x y z
N MET A 1 -6.60 5.84 1.72
CA MET A 1 -7.01 4.48 2.16
C MET A 1 -7.25 4.49 3.68
N ASN A 2 -7.78 3.41 4.29
CA ASN A 2 -7.77 3.18 5.74
C ASN A 2 -7.08 1.86 6.11
N SER A 3 -6.70 1.69 7.38
CA SER A 3 -5.98 0.51 7.89
C SER A 3 -6.65 -0.83 7.61
N LYS A 4 -7.98 -0.92 7.82
CA LYS A 4 -8.75 -2.13 7.52
C LYS A 4 -8.63 -2.51 6.05
N ARG A 5 -8.77 -1.52 5.15
CA ARG A 5 -8.65 -1.74 3.70
C ARG A 5 -7.23 -2.12 3.29
N ALA A 6 -6.21 -1.53 3.89
CA ALA A 6 -4.81 -1.89 3.69
C ALA A 6 -4.51 -3.34 4.07
N THR A 7 -5.05 -3.80 5.21
CA THR A 7 -4.97 -5.20 5.64
C THR A 7 -5.71 -6.14 4.69
N ASP A 8 -6.87 -5.73 4.19
CA ASP A 8 -7.62 -6.50 3.17
C ASP A 8 -6.78 -6.66 1.88
N ILE A 9 -6.12 -5.61 1.41
CA ILE A 9 -5.23 -5.67 0.22
C ILE A 9 -4.06 -6.62 0.47
N LEU A 10 -3.43 -6.54 1.64
CA LEU A 10 -2.30 -7.41 2.00
C LEU A 10 -2.72 -8.90 2.00
N ASN A 11 -3.93 -9.21 2.45
CA ASN A 11 -4.46 -10.57 2.51
C ASN A 11 -5.17 -11.02 1.22
N SER A 12 -5.44 -10.11 0.29
CA SER A 12 -6.12 -10.41 -0.95
C SER A 12 -5.12 -10.84 -2.02
N ALA A 13 -5.43 -11.92 -2.72
CA ALA A 13 -4.68 -12.35 -3.91
C ALA A 13 -4.93 -11.44 -5.14
N ALA A 14 -5.79 -10.43 -4.99
CA ALA A 14 -6.03 -9.45 -6.04
C ALA A 14 -4.80 -8.56 -6.24
N ASN A 15 -4.44 -8.31 -7.50
CA ASN A 15 -3.30 -7.50 -7.88
C ASN A 15 -3.64 -5.99 -7.74
N ILE A 16 -3.93 -5.56 -6.51
CA ILE A 16 -4.36 -4.19 -6.20
C ILE A 16 -3.10 -3.31 -6.21
N THR A 17 -3.10 -2.28 -7.06
CA THR A 17 -1.99 -1.34 -7.12
C THR A 17 -2.19 -0.26 -6.05
N VAL A 18 -1.20 -0.11 -5.18
CA VAL A 18 -1.18 0.95 -4.17
C VAL A 18 -0.12 1.97 -4.57
N THR A 19 -0.42 3.25 -4.41
CA THR A 19 0.52 4.34 -4.63
C THR A 19 0.72 5.16 -3.36
N HIS A 20 1.94 5.67 -3.21
CA HIS A 20 2.32 6.63 -2.19
C HIS A 20 2.93 7.84 -2.88
N ASN A 21 2.32 9.03 -2.73
CA ASN A 21 2.69 10.25 -3.44
C ASN A 21 2.79 10.08 -4.98
N GLY A 22 1.89 9.27 -5.56
CA GLY A 22 1.86 8.99 -7.00
C GLY A 22 2.83 7.90 -7.48
N THR A 23 3.71 7.40 -6.62
CA THR A 23 4.63 6.29 -6.96
C THR A 23 4.05 4.95 -6.53
N ALA A 24 4.16 3.92 -7.37
CA ALA A 24 3.66 2.59 -7.05
C ALA A 24 4.49 1.90 -5.96
N VAL A 25 3.80 1.37 -4.96
CA VAL A 25 4.40 0.72 -3.79
C VAL A 25 3.72 -0.62 -3.51
N TRP A 26 4.46 -1.53 -2.89
CA TRP A 26 3.92 -2.73 -2.27
C TRP A 26 3.76 -2.47 -0.78
N ILE A 27 2.64 -2.93 -0.21
CA ILE A 27 2.48 -2.98 1.24
C ILE A 27 3.08 -4.30 1.72
N GLU A 28 4.06 -4.23 2.62
CA GLU A 28 4.66 -5.42 3.23
C GLU A 28 4.01 -5.77 4.57
N ASN A 29 3.57 -4.74 5.33
CA ASN A 29 2.98 -4.92 6.64
C ASN A 29 2.06 -3.73 6.99
N VAL A 30 1.07 -3.95 7.86
CA VAL A 30 0.17 -2.90 8.38
C VAL A 30 0.06 -3.04 9.90
N GLU A 31 0.46 -2.01 10.63
CA GLU A 31 0.41 -1.92 12.08
C GLU A 31 -0.41 -0.70 12.52
N GLY A 32 -1.66 -0.93 12.91
CA GLY A 32 -2.56 0.14 13.35
C GLY A 32 -2.80 1.15 12.21
N ASP A 33 -2.43 2.41 12.42
CA ASP A 33 -2.57 3.49 11.44
C ASP A 33 -1.36 3.65 10.49
N PHE A 34 -0.38 2.76 10.58
CA PHE A 34 0.84 2.79 9.77
C PHE A 34 0.95 1.55 8.88
N ALA A 35 1.54 1.72 7.71
CA ALA A 35 1.93 0.64 6.82
C ALA A 35 3.43 0.71 6.50
N GLU A 36 4.08 -0.44 6.48
CA GLU A 36 5.40 -0.59 5.88
C GLU A 36 5.23 -0.85 4.40
N ILE A 37 5.83 0.04 3.60
CA ILE A 37 5.77 0.01 2.15
C ILE A 37 7.16 -0.20 1.56
N HIS A 38 7.17 -0.79 0.36
CA HIS A 38 8.34 -0.97 -0.47
C HIS A 38 8.08 -0.38 -1.84
N TYR A 39 8.90 0.57 -2.26
CA TYR A 39 8.78 1.16 -3.59
C TYR A 39 9.11 0.14 -4.68
N ARG A 40 8.28 0.05 -5.73
CA ARG A 40 8.53 -0.90 -6.84
C ARG A 40 9.83 -0.61 -7.59
N GLU A 41 10.14 0.66 -7.75
CA GLU A 41 11.29 1.12 -8.53
C GLU A 41 12.58 1.24 -7.71
N SER A 42 12.50 1.17 -6.38
CA SER A 42 13.67 1.32 -5.51
C SER A 42 13.60 0.35 -4.34
N ARG A 43 14.74 -0.24 -3.94
CA ARG A 43 14.82 -1.15 -2.78
C ARG A 43 14.60 -0.47 -1.42
N LYS A 44 13.97 0.71 -1.41
CA LYS A 44 13.73 1.52 -0.24
C LYS A 44 12.43 1.07 0.42
N LYS A 45 12.54 0.72 1.70
CA LYS A 45 11.41 0.49 2.59
C LYS A 45 11.13 1.75 3.40
N LEU A 46 9.85 2.03 3.63
CA LEU A 46 9.42 3.19 4.40
C LEU A 46 8.18 2.84 5.22
N ARG A 47 8.08 3.38 6.43
CA ARG A 47 6.86 3.33 7.23
C ARG A 47 6.10 4.63 7.03
N VAL A 48 4.86 4.55 6.57
CA VAL A 48 4.00 5.70 6.25
C VAL A 48 2.61 5.54 6.86
N PRO A 49 1.89 6.64 7.16
CA PRO A 49 0.50 6.55 7.56
C PRO A 49 -0.36 5.92 6.45
N VAL A 50 -1.27 5.02 6.80
CA VAL A 50 -2.16 4.37 5.82
C VAL A 50 -3.04 5.38 5.09
N GLY A 51 -3.35 6.51 5.74
CA GLY A 51 -4.09 7.62 5.14
C GLY A 51 -3.39 8.25 3.93
N GLU A 52 -2.06 8.15 3.84
CA GLU A 52 -1.26 8.68 2.71
C GLU A 52 -1.23 7.73 1.51
N LEU A 53 -1.69 6.49 1.68
CA LEU A 53 -1.76 5.51 0.61
C LEU A 53 -3.05 5.64 -0.20
N GLN A 54 -2.92 5.53 -1.51
CA GLN A 54 -4.03 5.56 -2.46
C GLN A 54 -4.11 4.24 -3.21
N GLU A 55 -5.32 3.70 -3.29
CA GLU A 55 -5.62 2.50 -4.07
C GLU A 55 -5.92 2.93 -5.50
N ASN A 56 -5.20 2.37 -6.46
CA ASN A 56 -5.56 2.41 -7.86
C ASN A 56 -6.08 1.03 -8.23
N GLU A 57 -7.40 0.86 -8.14
CA GLU A 57 -8.07 -0.25 -8.80
C GLU A 57 -7.95 -0.01 -10.30
N SER A 58 -6.95 -0.62 -10.94
CA SER A 58 -6.92 -0.70 -12.40
C SER A 58 -8.13 -1.52 -12.83
N ALA A 59 -9.24 -0.82 -13.12
CA ALA A 59 -10.39 -1.39 -13.80
C ALA A 59 -9.92 -1.88 -15.17
N PHE A 60 -9.88 -3.20 -15.33
CA PHE A 60 -9.77 -3.85 -16.64
C PHE A 60 -11.14 -3.84 -17.32
#